data_AF-A0A7L2R576-F1
#
_entry.id   AF-A0A7L2R576-F1
#
_cell.length_a   1.000
_cell.length_b   1.000
_cell.length_c   1.000
_cell.angle_alpha   90.00
_cell.angle_beta   90.00
_cell.angle_gamma   90.00
#
_symmetry.space_group_name_H-M   'P 1'
#
loop_
_entity.id
_entity.type
_entity.pdbx_description
1 polymer ?
#
loop_
_entity_poly.entity_id
_entity_poly.type
_entity_poly.pdbx_seq_one_letter_code
_entity_poly.pdbx_strand_id
1 'polypeptide(L)' 'INDFEDSYGQQWTKYQRTYLQWTGYTAFFVSITIQQVADLIIRKTRRNSIFRQGLFR' A
#
# COMPACT_ATOMS: atom_id res chain seq x y z
N ILE A 1 25.51 -16.31 -11.72
CA ILE A 1 24.96 -15.03 -12.22
C ILE A 1 24.12 -14.45 -11.08
N ASN A 2 24.76 -13.92 -10.05
CA ASN A 2 24.13 -13.65 -8.74
C ASN A 2 24.08 -12.18 -8.35
N ASP A 3 24.75 -11.32 -9.11
CA ASP A 3 24.98 -9.93 -8.75
C ASP A 3 24.31 -9.06 -9.81
N PHE A 4 23.15 -8.50 -9.43
CA PHE A 4 22.44 -7.54 -10.24
C PHE A 4 22.78 -6.14 -9.73
N GLU A 5 23.30 -5.30 -10.61
CA GLU A 5 23.66 -3.92 -10.29
C GLU A 5 22.41 -3.04 -10.29
N ASP A 6 22.20 -2.28 -9.22
CA ASP A 6 21.14 -1.27 -9.17
C ASP A 6 21.59 0.06 -9.81
N SER A 7 20.66 1.04 -9.88
CA SER A 7 20.95 2.35 -10.44
C SER A 7 21.96 3.19 -9.63
N TYR A 8 22.31 2.74 -8.42
CA TYR A 8 23.31 3.36 -7.54
C TYR A 8 24.66 2.61 -7.59
N GLY A 9 24.82 1.60 -8.45
CA GLY A 9 26.04 0.81 -8.60
C GLY A 9 26.23 -0.28 -7.54
N GLN A 10 25.20 -0.61 -6.75
CA GLN A 10 25.25 -1.66 -5.73
C GLN A 10 24.92 -3.02 -6.33
N GLN A 11 25.62 -4.07 -5.89
CA GLN A 11 25.35 -5.44 -6.31
C GLN A 11 24.39 -6.13 -5.33
N TRP A 12 23.29 -6.67 -5.87
CA TRP A 12 22.25 -7.30 -5.08
C TRP A 12 22.16 -8.81 -5.31
N THR A 13 22.28 -9.57 -4.22
CA THR A 13 22.06 -11.02 -4.23
C THR A 13 20.59 -11.35 -4.53
N LYS A 14 20.33 -12.57 -5.02
CA LYS A 14 18.95 -13.04 -5.28
C LYS A 14 18.06 -12.95 -4.04
N TYR A 15 18.58 -13.32 -2.87
CA TYR A 15 17.82 -13.29 -1.61
C TYR A 15 17.39 -11.87 -1.23
N GLN A 16 18.31 -10.89 -1.32
CA GLN A 16 18.00 -9.50 -1.00
C GLN A 16 16.91 -8.93 -1.93
N ARG A 17 16.96 -9.28 -3.23
CA ARG A 17 15.93 -8.89 -4.20
C ARG A 17 14.57 -9.52 -3.90
N THR A 18 14.53 -10.79 -3.49
CA THR A 18 13.29 -11.45 -3.04
C THR A 18 12.71 -10.79 -1.80
N TYR A 19 13.55 -10.42 -0.84
CA TYR A 19 13.10 -9.69 0.36
C TYR A 19 12.52 -8.31 0.02
N LEU A 20 13.17 -7.58 -0.88
CA LEU A 20 12.66 -6.30 -1.39
C LEU A 20 11.30 -6.48 -2.10
N GLN A 21 11.16 -7.53 -2.90
CA GLN A 21 9.90 -7.86 -3.57
C GLN A 21 8.77 -8.14 -2.57
N TRP A 22 9.04 -8.90 -1.50
CA TRP A 22 8.06 -9.15 -0.44
C TRP A 22 7.66 -7.86 0.28
N THR A 23 8.63 -7.00 0.57
CA THR A 23 8.37 -5.68 1.15
C THR A 23 7.47 -4.84 0.23
N GLY A 24 7.71 -4.89 -1.08
CA GLY A 24 6.86 -4.25 -2.10
C GLY A 24 5.42 -4.79 -2.09
N TYR A 25 5.23 -6.10 -1.99
CA TYR A 25 3.89 -6.70 -1.87
C TYR A 25 3.16 -6.28 -0.60
N THR A 26 3.86 -6.24 0.54
CA THR A 26 3.29 -5.74 1.80
C THR A 26 2.90 -4.27 1.67
N ALA A 27 3.76 -3.42 1.09
CA ALA A 27 3.46 -2.00 0.87
C ALA A 27 2.22 -1.82 -0.02
N PHE A 28 2.11 -2.58 -1.11
CA PHE A 28 0.94 -2.55 -1.99
C PHE A 28 -0.33 -2.99 -1.26
N PHE A 29 -0.27 -4.07 -0.49
CA PHE A 29 -1.41 -4.53 0.32
C PHE A 29 -1.86 -3.48 1.35
N VAL A 30 -0.92 -2.85 2.05
CA VAL A 30 -1.23 -1.77 3.01
C VAL A 30 -1.86 -0.58 2.29
N SER A 31 -1.36 -0.21 1.11
CA SER A 31 -1.94 0.88 0.32
C SER A 31 -3.40 0.61 -0.06
N ILE A 32 -3.72 -0.62 -0.49
CA ILE A 32 -5.10 -1.04 -0.76
C ILE A 32 -5.92 -0.94 0.53
N THR A 33 -5.40 -1.45 1.64
CA THR A 33 -6.13 -1.44 2.92
C THR A 33 -6.52 -0.02 3.34
N ILE A 34 -5.61 0.96 3.20
CA ILE A 34 -5.89 2.37 3.48
C ILE A 34 -6.95 2.94 2.54
N GLN A 35 -6.81 2.68 1.23
CA GLN A 35 -7.81 3.12 0.24
C GLN A 35 -9.19 2.56 0.54
N GLN A 36 -9.28 1.28 0.93
CA GLN A 36 -10.53 0.63 1.27
C GLN A 36 -11.20 1.22 2.52
N VAL A 37 -10.41 1.67 3.51
CA VAL A 37 -10.94 2.41 4.66
C VAL A 37 -11.55 3.74 4.23
N ALA A 38 -10.88 4.49 3.33
CA ALA A 38 -11.44 5.73 2.79
C ALA A 38 -12.72 5.48 1.97
N ASP A 39 -12.73 4.45 1.14
CA ASP A 39 -13.90 4.02 0.36
C ASP A 39 -15.08 3.67 1.27
N LEU A 40 -14.84 2.95 2.38
CA LEU A 40 -15.87 2.61 3.37
C LEU A 40 -16.48 3.87 4.00
N ILE A 41 -15.65 4.85 4.35
CA ILE A 41 -16.08 6.12 4.93
C ILE A 41 -16.98 6.89 3.95
N ILE A 42 -16.59 6.98 2.68
CA ILE A 42 -17.36 7.71 1.66
C ILE A 42 -18.68 6.99 1.36
N ARG A 43 -18.66 5.66 1.21
CA ARG A 43 -19.85 4.86 0.92
C ARG A 43 -20.89 4.86 2.04
N LYS A 44 -20.51 5.22 3.27
CA LYS A 44 -21.44 5.37 4.40
C LYS A 44 -22.53 6.40 4.12
N THR A 45 -22.23 7.44 3.35
CA THR A 45 -23.18 8.52 3.05
C THR A 45 -23.39 8.68 1.54
N ARG A 46 -24.59 8.37 1.05
CA ARG A 46 -24.94 8.46 -0.39
C ARG A 46 -25.36 9.87 -0.85
N ARG A 47 -25.80 10.73 0.06
CA ARG A 47 -26.27 12.10 -0.23
C ARG A 47 -25.86 13.12 0.83
N ASN A 48 -25.95 12.74 2.11
CA ASN A 48 -25.57 13.62 3.21
C ASN A 48 -24.05 13.75 3.31
N SER A 49 -23.56 14.85 3.85
CA SER A 49 -22.14 14.97 4.21
C SER A 49 -21.84 14.15 5.46
N ILE A 50 -20.67 13.51 5.50
CA ILE A 50 -20.16 12.78 6.68
C ILE A 50 -20.15 13.68 7.93
N PHE A 51 -19.87 14.99 7.79
CA PHE A 51 -19.88 15.94 8.91
C PHE A 51 -21.28 16.19 9.49
N ARG A 52 -22.32 16.07 8.66
CA ARG A 52 -23.72 16.20 9.11
C ARG A 52 -24.28 14.89 9.66
N GLN A 53 -23.89 13.75 9.08
CA GLN A 53 -24.40 12.44 9.47
C GLN A 53 -23.68 11.86 10.71
N GLY A 54 -22.38 12.14 10.85
CA GLY A 54 -21.52 11.54 11.87
C GLY A 54 -20.87 10.23 11.38
N LEU A 55 -19.62 10.00 11.77
CA LEU A 55 -18.84 8.83 11.33
C LEU A 55 -19.24 7.56 12.09
N PHE A 56 -19.53 7.67 13.38
CA PHE A 56 -19.86 6.56 14.28
C PHE A 56 -21.34 6.50 14.69
N ARG A 57 -22.17 7.36 14.09
CA ARG A 57 -23.63 7.35 14.26
C ARG A 57 -24.28 6.59 13.10
#